data_AF-A0A1X9Y1D8-F1
#
_entry.id   AF-A0A1X9Y1D8-F1
#
_cell.length_a   1.000
_cell.length_b   1.000
_cell.length_c   1.000
_cell.angle_alpha   90.00
_cell.angle_beta   90.00
_cell.angle_gamma   90.00
#
_symmetry.space_group_name_H-M   'P 1'
#
loop_
_entity.id
_entity.type
_entity.pdbx_description
1 polymer ?
#
loop_
_entity_poly.entity_id
_entity_poly.type
_entity_poly.pdbx_seq_one_letter_code
_entity_poly.pdbx_strand_id
1 'polypeptide(L)'
;TLFLDSQEYLQHVGWGHGCLDDIVRLAAEAQVKRLYLFHHDPDHDDAKIRQMTEHARSLAAELPGLLQVEAAREGVGIELPLA
;
A
#
# COMPACT_ATOMS: atom_id res chain seq x y z
N THR A 1 1.52 -10.93 -2.39
CA THR A 1 2.64 -10.23 -3.04
C THR A 1 3.28 -9.34 -2.02
N LEU A 2 4.58 -9.50 -1.76
CA LEU A 2 5.30 -8.55 -0.91
C LEU A 2 5.27 -7.18 -1.56
N PHE A 3 4.89 -6.14 -0.82
CA PHE A 3 5.02 -4.78 -1.32
C PHE A 3 6.35 -4.19 -0.86
N LEU A 4 7.10 -3.68 -1.82
CA LEU A 4 8.41 -3.06 -1.62
C LEU A 4 8.29 -1.57 -1.90
N ASP A 5 9.17 -0.77 -1.29
CA ASP A 5 9.29 0.62 -1.73
C ASP A 5 9.90 0.70 -3.13
N SER A 6 9.81 1.85 -3.77
CA SER A 6 10.25 2.03 -5.16
C SER A 6 11.74 1.75 -5.37
N GLN A 7 12.60 1.91 -4.35
CA GLN A 7 14.03 1.58 -4.46
C GLN A 7 14.29 0.08 -4.27
N GLU A 8 13.60 -0.55 -3.34
CA GLU A 8 13.66 -2.00 -3.11
C GLU A 8 13.11 -2.76 -4.31
N TYR A 9 12.00 -2.28 -4.90
CA TYR A 9 11.41 -2.88 -6.08
C TYR A 9 12.39 -2.93 -7.26
N LEU A 10 13.15 -1.85 -7.49
CA LEU A 10 14.16 -1.80 -8.57
C LEU A 10 15.25 -2.89 -8.42
N GLN A 11 15.54 -3.32 -7.20
CA GLN A 11 16.52 -4.37 -6.92
C GLN A 11 15.92 -5.79 -6.99
N HIS A 12 14.59 -5.91 -6.99
CA HIS A 12 13.86 -7.19 -6.93
C HIS A 12 12.88 -7.37 -8.10
N VAL A 13 13.11 -6.66 -9.22
CA VAL A 13 12.29 -6.81 -10.44
C VAL A 13 12.33 -8.27 -10.91
N GLY A 14 11.16 -8.85 -11.14
CA GLY A 14 11.01 -10.24 -11.59
C GLY A 14 10.80 -11.28 -10.48
N TRP A 15 10.84 -10.89 -9.20
CA TRP A 15 10.61 -11.80 -8.06
C TRP A 15 9.12 -12.01 -7.73
N GLY A 16 8.22 -11.37 -8.50
CA GLY A 16 6.78 -11.41 -8.24
C GLY A 16 6.35 -10.51 -7.07
N HIS A 17 7.15 -9.50 -6.73
CA HIS A 17 6.82 -8.44 -5.76
C HIS A 17 6.18 -7.24 -6.45
N GLY A 18 5.36 -6.50 -5.70
CA GLY A 18 4.68 -5.30 -6.19
C GLY A 18 5.38 -4.06 -5.67
N CYS A 19 5.50 -3.04 -6.52
CA CYS A 19 5.90 -1.72 -6.06
C CYS A 19 4.73 -1.05 -5.32
N LEU A 20 5.00 -0.43 -4.18
CA LEU A 20 4.01 0.32 -3.41
C LEU A 20 3.30 1.39 -4.27
N ASP A 21 4.07 2.16 -5.05
CA ASP A 21 3.53 3.26 -5.84
C ASP A 21 2.58 2.76 -6.93
N ASP A 22 2.92 1.65 -7.58
CA ASP A 22 2.08 1.03 -8.62
C ASP A 22 0.76 0.52 -8.03
N ILE A 23 0.80 -0.05 -6.82
CA ILE A 23 -0.40 -0.52 -6.12
C ILE A 23 -1.34 0.66 -5.80
N VAL A 24 -0.80 1.78 -5.32
CA VAL A 24 -1.59 2.98 -4.99
C VAL A 24 -2.20 3.59 -6.25
N ARG A 25 -1.42 3.72 -7.33
CA ARG A 25 -1.92 4.23 -8.62
C ARG A 25 -3.02 3.35 -9.19
N LEU A 26 -2.82 2.03 -9.19
CA LEU A 26 -3.81 1.07 -9.65
C LEU A 26 -5.11 1.16 -8.84
N ALA A 27 -5.02 1.29 -7.52
CA ALA A 27 -6.19 1.45 -6.66
C ALA A 27 -6.95 2.75 -6.95
N ALA A 28 -6.23 3.85 -7.20
CA ALA A 28 -6.84 5.12 -7.56
C ALA A 28 -7.53 5.06 -8.93
N GLU A 29 -6.88 4.47 -9.94
CA GLU A 29 -7.45 4.26 -11.28
C GLU A 29 -8.71 3.38 -11.24
N ALA A 30 -8.71 2.34 -10.39
CA ALA A 30 -9.86 1.49 -10.14
C ALA A 30 -10.95 2.14 -9.26
N GLN A 31 -10.78 3.40 -8.86
CA GLN A 31 -11.70 4.16 -8.01
C GLN A 31 -12.01 3.46 -6.68
N VAL A 32 -11.02 2.77 -6.13
CA VAL A 32 -11.13 2.13 -4.82
C VAL A 32 -11.27 3.19 -3.74
N LYS A 33 -12.20 2.97 -2.79
CA LYS A 33 -12.42 3.89 -1.67
C LYS A 33 -11.37 3.72 -0.57
N ARG A 34 -11.02 2.47 -0.22
CA ARG A 34 -10.04 2.15 0.82
C ARG A 34 -9.12 1.02 0.37
N LEU A 35 -7.81 1.26 0.46
CA LEU A 35 -6.73 0.32 0.19
C LEU A 35 -6.05 -0.05 1.51
N TYR A 36 -6.02 -1.35 1.81
CA TYR A 36 -5.29 -1.88 2.95
C TYR A 36 -4.05 -2.64 2.48
N LEU A 37 -2.88 -2.15 2.85
CA LEU A 37 -1.57 -2.73 2.54
C LEU A 37 -1.27 -3.85 3.53
N PHE A 38 -0.98 -5.05 3.06
CA PHE A 38 -0.64 -6.22 3.87
C PHE A 38 0.47 -7.02 3.19
N HIS A 39 1.12 -7.92 3.93
CA HIS A 39 2.22 -8.75 3.43
C HIS A 39 3.44 -7.88 3.05
N HIS A 40 4.01 -7.12 3.98
CA HIS A 40 5.30 -6.43 3.82
C HIS A 40 6.48 -7.42 3.94
N ASP A 41 7.69 -7.01 3.55
CA ASP A 41 8.90 -7.81 3.71
C ASP A 41 9.13 -8.18 5.20
N PRO A 42 9.41 -9.45 5.55
CA PRO A 42 9.72 -9.82 6.93
C PRO A 42 10.88 -9.05 7.56
N ASP A 43 11.78 -8.48 6.75
CA ASP A 43 12.89 -7.66 7.21
C ASP A 43 12.48 -6.18 7.46
N HIS A 44 11.25 -5.78 7.14
CA HIS A 44 10.73 -4.44 7.44
C HIS A 44 10.28 -4.34 8.90
N ASP A 45 10.81 -3.34 9.59
CA ASP A 45 10.36 -2.98 10.94
C ASP A 45 9.15 -2.03 10.93
N ASP A 46 8.59 -1.77 12.11
CA ASP A 46 7.45 -0.87 12.30
C ASP A 46 7.70 0.55 11.76
N ALA A 47 8.95 1.03 11.82
CA ALA A 47 9.32 2.35 11.34
C ALA A 47 9.28 2.41 9.81
N LYS A 48 9.80 1.39 9.15
CA LYS A 48 9.76 1.22 7.71
C LYS A 48 8.32 1.11 7.21
N ILE A 49 7.49 0.26 7.83
CA ILE A 49 6.07 0.10 7.48
C ILE A 49 5.33 1.43 7.62
N ARG A 50 5.62 2.20 8.67
CA ARG A 50 5.03 3.54 8.87
C ARG A 50 5.44 4.49 7.77
N GLN A 51 6.72 4.57 7.44
CA GLN A 51 7.24 5.43 6.36
C GLN A 51 6.58 5.08 5.02
N MET A 52 6.46 3.79 4.69
CA MET A 52 5.80 3.31 3.48
C MET A 52 4.32 3.71 3.48
N THR A 53 3.62 3.54 4.61
CA THR A 53 2.21 3.94 4.72
C THR A 53 2.01 5.44 4.54
N GLU A 54 2.89 6.26 5.12
CA GLU A 54 2.87 7.72 4.97
C GLU A 54 3.17 8.16 3.53
N HIS A 55 4.12 7.48 2.88
CA HIS A 55 4.40 7.70 1.46
C HIS A 55 3.18 7.37 0.59
N ALA A 56 2.57 6.21 0.80
CA ALA A 56 1.39 5.77 0.06
C ALA A 56 0.20 6.72 0.22
N ARG A 57 0.00 7.25 1.43
CA ARG A 57 -1.03 8.28 1.70
C ARG A 57 -0.74 9.59 0.98
N SER A 58 0.52 10.02 0.95
CA SER A 58 0.93 11.23 0.23
C SER A 58 0.67 11.06 -1.27
N LEU A 59 1.06 9.92 -1.85
CA LEU A 59 0.81 9.61 -3.25
C LEU A 59 -0.70 9.54 -3.56
N ALA A 60 -1.50 8.93 -2.70
CA ALA A 60 -2.95 8.87 -2.87
C ALA A 60 -3.61 10.27 -2.82
N ALA A 61 -3.08 11.20 -2.03
CA ALA A 61 -3.59 12.58 -1.95
C ALA A 61 -3.28 13.42 -3.21
N GLU A 62 -2.25 13.06 -3.97
CA GLU A 62 -1.92 13.70 -5.25
C GLU A 62 -2.76 13.16 -6.42
N LEU A 63 -3.37 11.98 -6.25
CA LEU A 63 -4.17 11.32 -7.28
C LEU A 63 -5.64 11.76 -7.22
N PRO A 64 -6.33 11.85 -8.37
CA PRO A 64 -7.76 12.17 -8.40
C PRO A 64 -8.57 11.02 -7.78
N GLY A 65 -9.36 11.31 -6.76
CA GLY A 65 -10.24 10.34 -6.10
C GLY A 65 -10.37 10.58 -4.60
N LEU A 66 -10.97 9.60 -3.91
CA LEU A 66 -11.12 9.59 -2.44
C LEU A 66 -10.41 8.38 -1.83
N LEU A 67 -9.29 7.95 -2.44
CA LEU A 67 -8.56 6.76 -2.02
C LEU A 67 -7.95 6.97 -0.62
N GLN A 68 -8.40 6.19 0.35
CA GLN A 68 -7.79 6.11 1.68
C GLN A 68 -6.82 4.93 1.73
N VAL A 69 -5.61 5.13 2.23
CA VAL A 69 -4.59 4.08 2.32
C VAL A 69 -4.18 3.83 3.77
N GLU A 70 -4.19 2.57 4.19
CA GLU A 70 -3.76 2.14 5.52
C GLU A 70 -2.94 0.85 5.46
N ALA A 71 -2.00 0.66 6.40
CA ALA A 71 -1.38 -0.64 6.63
C ALA A 71 -2.26 -1.49 7.54
N ALA A 72 -2.53 -2.73 7.12
CA ALA A 72 -3.22 -3.72 7.92
C ALA A 72 -2.39 -4.10 9.16
N ARG A 73 -3.07 -4.36 10.28
CA ARG A 73 -2.46 -4.72 11.56
C ARG A 73 -3.22 -5.88 12.18
N GLU A 74 -2.51 -6.73 12.91
CA GLU A 74 -3.15 -7.81 13.65
C GLU A 74 -4.19 -7.28 14.64
N GLY A 75 -5.26 -8.05 14.85
CA GLY A 75 -6.36 -7.69 15.74
C GLY A 75 -7.32 -6.60 15.22
N VAL A 76 -7.08 -6.01 14.03
CA VAL A 76 -7.98 -5.02 13.43
C VAL A 76 -9.01 -5.71 12.52
N GLY A 77 -10.30 -5.53 12.84
CA GLY A 77 -11.43 -5.88 11.98
C GLY A 77 -11.92 -4.67 11.18
N ILE A 78 -12.36 -4.89 9.95
CA ILE A 78 -12.90 -3.83 9.07
C ILE A 78 -14.33 -4.20 8.70
N GLU A 79 -15.26 -3.28 8.95
CA GLU A 79 -16.62 -3.39 8.45
C GLU A 79 -16.72 -2.78 7.06
N LEU A 80 -17.24 -3.56 6.12
CA LEU A 80 -17.53 -3.08 4.78
C LEU A 80 -18.91 -2.42 4.77
N PRO A 81 -19.04 -1.18 4.28
CA PRO A 81 -20.34 -0.55 4.17
C PRO A 81 -21.23 -1.35 3.22
N LEU A 82 -22.51 -1.50 3.59
CA LEU A 82 -23.52 -2.01 2.68
C LEU A 82 -23.65 -1.05 1.49
N ALA A 83 -23.67 -1.61 0.28
CA ALA A 83 -23.73 -0.89 -0.98
C ALA A 83 -25.05 -0.13 -1.16
#